data_AF-A0A0J6G873-F1
#
_entry.id   AF-A0A0J6G873-F1
#
_cell.length_a   1.000
_cell.length_b   1.000
_cell.length_c   1.000
_cell.angle_alpha   90.00
_cell.angle_beta   90.00
_cell.angle_gamma   90.00
#
_symmetry.space_group_name_H-M   'P 1'
#
loop_
_entity.id
_entity.type
_entity.pdbx_description
1 polymer ?
#
loop_
_entity_poly.entity_id
_entity_poly.type
_entity_poly.pdbx_seq_one_letter_code
_entity_poly.pdbx_strand_id
1 'polypeptide(L)'
;MTISITSKTLSDYDAQLAFNTATAFLRKSDLANYLIDQLEQQRVKLSVEVSSDPALANQDVSNKGSIVWNLHSDQSPSPDLPDVAALLSRIPAQQKPYITSQWRLMHSLALACQQLNDQLNFRDADATWPWLDEKVLSAGDIENVVARELSDLPLPDEQNWNRLLKRT
;
A
#
# COMPACT_ATOMS: atom_id res chain seq x y z
N MET A 1 -6.24 6.32 -15.69
CA MET A 1 -6.29 5.03 -16.40
C MET A 1 -5.90 4.00 -15.37
N THR A 2 -6.75 3.00 -15.18
CA THR A 2 -6.94 2.29 -13.91
C THR A 2 -5.80 1.35 -13.57
N ILE A 3 -5.33 1.36 -12.31
CA ILE A 3 -4.53 0.27 -11.73
C ILE A 3 -5.29 -1.03 -12.04
N SER A 4 -4.65 -1.96 -12.73
CA SER A 4 -5.28 -3.22 -13.13
C SER A 4 -5.27 -4.18 -11.96
N ILE A 5 -6.44 -4.57 -11.48
CA ILE A 5 -6.56 -5.49 -10.34
C ILE A 5 -6.97 -6.86 -10.85
N THR A 6 -6.22 -7.88 -10.47
CA THR A 6 -6.50 -9.26 -10.83
C THR A 6 -6.41 -10.16 -9.61
N SER A 7 -7.03 -11.32 -9.65
CA SER A 7 -6.87 -12.36 -8.65
C SER A 7 -7.05 -13.74 -9.26
N LYS A 8 -6.35 -14.73 -8.71
CA LYS A 8 -6.57 -16.15 -9.00
C LYS A 8 -7.36 -16.87 -7.91
N THR A 9 -7.52 -16.23 -6.76
CA THR A 9 -8.04 -16.84 -5.51
C THR A 9 -9.31 -16.15 -5.01
N LEU A 10 -9.59 -14.94 -5.51
CA LEU A 10 -10.78 -14.16 -5.22
C LEU A 10 -11.57 -13.90 -6.51
N SER A 11 -12.85 -13.56 -6.35
CA SER A 11 -13.63 -12.96 -7.44
C SER A 11 -13.07 -11.56 -7.79
N ASP A 12 -13.24 -11.11 -9.02
CA ASP A 12 -12.83 -9.75 -9.45
C ASP A 12 -13.44 -8.66 -8.54
N TYR A 13 -14.68 -8.87 -8.11
CA TYR A 13 -15.37 -7.96 -7.19
C TYR A 13 -14.69 -7.90 -5.81
N ASP A 14 -14.38 -9.05 -5.21
CA ASP A 14 -13.76 -9.09 -3.88
C ASP A 14 -12.29 -8.61 -3.93
N ALA A 15 -11.56 -8.89 -5.03
CA ALA A 15 -10.22 -8.35 -5.25
C ALA A 15 -10.22 -6.82 -5.36
N GLN A 16 -11.15 -6.25 -6.13
CA GLN A 16 -11.32 -4.80 -6.23
C GLN A 16 -11.75 -4.19 -4.89
N LEU A 17 -12.66 -4.83 -4.17
CA LEU A 17 -13.10 -4.38 -2.85
C LEU A 17 -11.95 -4.38 -1.84
N ALA A 18 -11.11 -5.42 -1.83
CA ALA A 18 -9.93 -5.49 -0.97
C ALA A 18 -8.97 -4.34 -1.24
N PHE A 19 -8.61 -4.11 -2.50
CA PHE A 19 -7.71 -3.04 -2.88
C PHE A 19 -8.29 -1.66 -2.57
N ASN A 20 -9.56 -1.42 -2.89
CA ASN A 20 -10.23 -0.15 -2.60
C ASN A 20 -10.31 0.11 -1.09
N THR A 21 -10.57 -0.93 -0.29
CA THR A 21 -10.63 -0.81 1.17
C THR A 21 -9.26 -0.45 1.74
N ALA A 22 -8.20 -1.12 1.28
CA ALA A 22 -6.84 -0.85 1.72
C ALA A 22 -6.37 0.54 1.30
N THR A 23 -6.55 0.89 0.02
CA THR A 23 -6.15 2.21 -0.49
C THR A 23 -6.97 3.35 0.11
N ALA A 24 -8.25 3.15 0.45
CA ALA A 24 -9.05 4.18 1.13
C ALA A 24 -8.48 4.58 2.50
N PHE A 25 -7.88 3.63 3.24
CA PHE A 25 -7.18 3.96 4.48
C PHE A 25 -5.86 4.69 4.20
N LEU A 26 -5.05 4.18 3.26
CA LEU A 26 -3.77 4.79 2.89
C LEU A 26 -3.95 6.22 2.40
N ARG A 27 -4.96 6.47 1.55
CA ARG A 27 -5.31 7.78 0.99
C ARG A 27 -5.75 8.82 2.03
N LYS A 28 -5.86 8.46 3.33
CA LYS A 28 -5.98 9.46 4.39
C LYS A 28 -4.67 10.19 4.70
N SER A 29 -3.53 9.64 4.28
CA SER A 29 -2.25 10.35 4.23
C SER A 29 -2.21 11.16 2.96
N ASP A 30 -1.86 12.45 3.09
CA ASP A 30 -1.75 13.36 1.96
C ASP A 30 -0.70 12.85 0.96
N LEU A 31 0.43 12.32 1.46
CA LEU A 31 1.49 11.77 0.62
C LEU A 31 1.02 10.51 -0.12
N ALA A 32 0.44 9.55 0.60
CA ALA A 32 -0.06 8.33 -0.03
C ALA A 32 -1.16 8.64 -1.05
N ASN A 33 -2.03 9.60 -0.77
CA ASN A 33 -3.06 10.02 -1.71
C ASN A 33 -2.45 10.59 -3.00
N TYR A 34 -1.48 11.50 -2.88
CA TYR A 34 -0.76 12.06 -4.01
C TYR A 34 -0.05 10.97 -4.84
N LEU A 35 0.70 10.07 -4.19
CA LEU A 35 1.45 9.03 -4.89
C LEU A 35 0.54 8.04 -5.63
N ILE A 36 -0.58 7.64 -5.02
CA ILE A 36 -1.54 6.73 -5.68
C ILE A 36 -2.21 7.46 -6.86
N ASP A 37 -2.54 8.74 -6.72
CA ASP A 37 -3.06 9.55 -7.84
C ASP A 37 -2.05 9.63 -8.99
N GLN A 38 -0.76 9.82 -8.72
CA GLN A 38 0.27 9.80 -9.74
C GLN A 38 0.37 8.44 -10.45
N LEU A 39 0.30 7.34 -9.70
CA LEU A 39 0.28 5.98 -10.26
C LEU A 39 -0.97 5.74 -11.15
N GLU A 40 -2.12 6.33 -10.82
CA GLU A 40 -3.37 6.21 -11.59
C GLU A 40 -3.47 7.16 -12.80
N GLN A 41 -2.82 8.32 -12.72
CA GLN A 41 -2.84 9.34 -13.76
C GLN A 41 -1.85 9.03 -14.89
N GLN A 42 -0.69 8.48 -14.55
CA GLN A 42 0.35 8.17 -15.52
C GLN A 42 -0.02 6.93 -16.35
N ARG A 43 0.48 6.84 -17.59
CA ARG A 43 0.25 5.68 -18.49
C ARG A 43 1.01 4.41 -18.06
N VAL A 44 1.59 4.42 -16.88
CA VAL A 44 2.33 3.27 -16.37
C VAL A 44 1.33 2.16 -16.04
N LYS A 45 1.52 0.99 -16.62
CA LYS A 45 0.68 -0.17 -16.31
C LYS A 45 1.06 -0.70 -14.94
N LEU A 46 0.41 -0.19 -13.89
CA LEU A 46 0.43 -0.83 -12.57
C LEU A 46 -0.60 -1.96 -12.57
N SER A 47 -0.14 -3.18 -12.31
CA SER A 47 -0.98 -4.36 -12.12
C SER A 47 -0.81 -4.91 -10.72
N VAL A 48 -1.91 -5.15 -10.03
CA VAL A 48 -1.95 -5.69 -8.66
C VAL A 48 -2.65 -7.04 -8.71
N GLU A 49 -1.88 -8.12 -8.49
CA GLU A 49 -2.42 -9.44 -8.24
C GLU A 49 -2.74 -9.58 -6.74
N VAL A 50 -4.03 -9.63 -6.42
CA VAL A 50 -4.53 -9.83 -5.06
C VAL A 50 -4.69 -11.31 -4.79
N SER A 51 -4.16 -11.81 -3.67
CA SER A 51 -4.30 -13.20 -3.27
C SER A 51 -4.86 -13.36 -1.86
N SER A 52 -5.74 -14.34 -1.67
CA SER A 52 -6.15 -14.85 -0.36
C SER A 52 -5.58 -16.24 -0.06
N ASP A 53 -4.64 -16.77 -0.86
CA ASP A 53 -4.00 -18.05 -0.57
C ASP A 53 -2.98 -17.89 0.57
N PRO A 54 -3.18 -18.51 1.75
CA PRO A 54 -2.24 -18.41 2.86
C PRO A 54 -0.83 -18.93 2.54
N ALA A 55 -0.69 -19.84 1.56
CA ALA A 55 0.61 -20.34 1.12
C ALA A 55 1.47 -19.23 0.45
N LEU A 56 0.83 -18.15 0.00
CA LEU A 56 1.47 -17.01 -0.66
C LEU A 56 1.59 -15.79 0.27
N ALA A 57 1.27 -15.91 1.56
CA ALA A 57 1.19 -14.78 2.51
C ALA A 57 2.47 -13.93 2.58
N ASN A 58 3.64 -14.53 2.35
CA ASN A 58 4.95 -13.85 2.44
C ASN A 58 5.60 -13.63 1.08
N GLN A 59 4.79 -13.59 0.00
CA GLN A 59 5.28 -13.37 -1.37
C GLN A 59 4.94 -11.98 -1.92
N ASP A 60 4.62 -11.05 -1.04
CA ASP A 60 4.32 -9.67 -1.41
C ASP A 60 5.56 -8.99 -2.00
N VAL A 61 5.45 -8.55 -3.25
CA VAL A 61 6.56 -7.96 -3.99
C VAL A 61 6.07 -6.89 -4.96
N SER A 62 6.97 -5.97 -5.31
CA SER A 62 6.76 -4.96 -6.36
C SER A 62 7.94 -4.99 -7.33
N ASN A 63 7.64 -5.12 -8.63
CA ASN A 63 8.62 -5.15 -9.70
C ASN A 63 8.12 -4.39 -10.93
N LYS A 64 8.62 -3.16 -11.11
CA LYS A 64 8.39 -2.28 -12.27
C LYS A 64 6.91 -2.15 -12.63
N GLY A 65 6.06 -1.94 -11.62
CA GLY A 65 4.62 -1.82 -11.79
C GLY A 65 3.85 -3.14 -11.74
N SER A 66 4.48 -4.28 -11.47
CA SER A 66 3.77 -5.51 -11.11
C SER A 66 3.84 -5.73 -9.60
N ILE A 67 2.69 -5.73 -8.93
CA ILE A 67 2.56 -5.96 -7.50
C ILE A 67 1.84 -7.29 -7.27
N VAL A 68 2.38 -8.08 -6.34
CA VAL A 68 1.67 -9.20 -5.70
C VAL A 68 1.37 -8.77 -4.28
N TRP A 69 0.11 -8.91 -3.86
CA TRP A 69 -0.35 -8.55 -2.53
C TRP A 69 -1.27 -9.62 -1.94
N ASN A 70 -0.94 -10.08 -0.75
CA ASN A 70 -1.68 -11.11 -0.04
C ASN A 70 -2.46 -10.53 1.16
N LEU A 71 -3.71 -10.96 1.29
CA LEU A 71 -4.58 -10.54 2.39
C LEU A 71 -4.17 -11.15 3.75
N HIS A 72 -3.37 -12.22 3.73
CA HIS A 72 -2.90 -12.93 4.92
C HIS A 72 -1.48 -12.54 5.36
N SER A 73 -0.85 -11.55 4.73
CA SER A 73 0.51 -11.12 5.09
C SER A 73 0.60 -10.66 6.54
N ASP A 74 1.48 -11.30 7.30
CA ASP A 74 1.74 -11.02 8.71
C ASP A 74 3.17 -10.51 8.96
N GLN A 75 4.05 -10.60 7.97
CA GLN A 75 5.40 -10.03 8.03
C GLN A 75 5.35 -8.50 7.96
N SER A 76 6.18 -7.79 8.73
CA SER A 76 6.35 -6.34 8.58
C SER A 76 7.38 -6.01 7.48
N PRO A 77 7.14 -5.02 6.59
CA PRO A 77 8.09 -4.63 5.53
C PRO A 77 9.41 -4.11 6.03
N SER A 78 9.32 -3.21 6.99
CA SER A 78 10.37 -2.27 7.28
C SER A 78 10.44 -2.14 8.80
N PRO A 79 10.93 -3.19 9.49
CA PRO A 79 10.96 -3.22 10.96
C PRO A 79 11.82 -2.11 11.58
N ASP A 80 12.72 -1.50 10.80
CA ASP A 80 13.69 -0.51 11.26
C ASP A 80 13.24 0.95 11.08
N LEU A 81 11.99 1.17 10.64
CA LEU A 81 11.44 2.50 10.41
C LEU A 81 10.65 2.97 11.65
N PRO A 82 11.03 4.09 12.31
CA PRO A 82 10.49 4.47 13.61
C PRO A 82 9.01 4.84 13.57
N ASP A 83 8.57 5.61 12.57
CA ASP A 83 7.16 6.00 12.45
C ASP A 83 6.28 4.80 12.10
N VAL A 84 6.79 3.87 11.28
CA VAL A 84 6.14 2.60 10.97
C VAL A 84 6.01 1.73 12.22
N ALA A 85 7.08 1.58 12.98
CA ALA A 85 7.07 0.81 14.23
C ALA A 85 6.06 1.41 15.24
N ALA A 86 6.03 2.74 15.36
CA ALA A 86 5.08 3.44 16.22
C ALA A 86 3.62 3.19 15.76
N LEU A 87 3.33 3.36 14.46
CA LEU A 87 2.01 3.09 13.88
C LEU A 87 1.60 1.62 14.13
N LEU A 88 2.52 0.68 13.92
CA LEU A 88 2.22 -0.74 14.09
C LEU A 88 2.01 -1.13 15.56
N SER A 89 2.65 -0.43 16.49
CA SER A 89 2.56 -0.70 17.92
C SER A 89 1.21 -0.31 18.54
N ARG A 90 0.51 0.70 17.98
CA ARG A 90 -0.80 1.15 18.48
C ARG A 90 -1.98 0.26 18.05
N ILE A 91 -1.75 -0.68 17.14
CA ILE A 91 -2.83 -1.49 16.54
C ILE A 91 -3.28 -2.58 17.53
N PRO A 92 -4.58 -2.67 17.86
CA PRO A 92 -5.11 -3.77 18.66
C PRO A 92 -4.79 -5.13 18.04
N ALA A 93 -4.51 -6.14 18.87
CA ALA A 93 -4.13 -7.48 18.40
C ALA A 93 -5.12 -8.10 17.39
N GLN A 94 -6.42 -7.80 17.55
CA GLN A 94 -7.49 -8.26 16.65
C GLN A 94 -7.37 -7.67 15.23
N GLN A 95 -6.95 -6.42 15.11
CA GLN A 95 -6.82 -5.72 13.83
C GLN A 95 -5.41 -5.84 13.23
N LYS A 96 -4.44 -6.32 13.99
CA LYS A 96 -3.04 -6.37 13.59
C LYS A 96 -2.81 -7.06 12.23
N PRO A 97 -3.38 -8.25 11.94
CA PRO A 97 -3.20 -8.87 10.63
C PRO A 97 -3.75 -8.03 9.48
N TYR A 98 -4.90 -7.39 9.68
CA TYR A 98 -5.54 -6.54 8.68
C TYR A 98 -4.68 -5.31 8.34
N ILE A 99 -4.23 -4.58 9.36
CA ILE A 99 -3.42 -3.40 9.14
C ILE A 99 -2.03 -3.78 8.61
N THR A 100 -1.45 -4.89 9.06
CA THR A 100 -0.17 -5.38 8.52
C THR A 100 -0.26 -5.68 7.02
N SER A 101 -1.33 -6.35 6.57
CA SER A 101 -1.53 -6.61 5.14
C SER A 101 -1.72 -5.32 4.34
N GLN A 102 -2.47 -4.33 4.85
CA GLN A 102 -2.56 -3.01 4.21
C GLN A 102 -1.22 -2.29 4.14
N TRP A 103 -0.42 -2.40 5.21
CA TRP A 103 0.90 -1.81 5.25
C TRP A 103 1.85 -2.47 4.23
N ARG A 104 1.67 -3.76 3.99
CA ARG A 104 2.34 -4.50 2.92
C ARG A 104 2.00 -3.97 1.54
N LEU A 105 0.72 -3.72 1.26
CA LEU A 105 0.32 -3.06 0.03
C LEU A 105 0.97 -1.68 -0.10
N MET A 106 1.02 -0.89 0.98
CA MET A 106 1.67 0.42 0.94
C MET A 106 3.15 0.31 0.61
N HIS A 107 3.87 -0.60 1.25
CA HIS A 107 5.28 -0.87 0.93
C HIS A 107 5.47 -1.23 -0.55
N SER A 108 4.63 -2.11 -1.11
CA SER A 108 4.70 -2.48 -2.53
C SER A 108 4.41 -1.30 -3.46
N LEU A 109 3.48 -0.41 -3.09
CA LEU A 109 3.20 0.83 -3.80
C LEU A 109 4.39 1.81 -3.71
N ALA A 110 4.99 1.97 -2.53
CA ALA A 110 6.16 2.82 -2.33
C ALA A 110 7.37 2.31 -3.14
N LEU A 111 7.59 1.00 -3.19
CA LEU A 111 8.57 0.37 -4.08
C LEU A 111 8.25 0.64 -5.55
N ALA A 112 6.97 0.57 -5.95
CA ALA A 112 6.58 0.89 -7.32
C ALA A 112 6.90 2.35 -7.67
N CYS A 113 6.57 3.30 -6.77
CA CYS A 113 6.93 4.70 -6.94
C CYS A 113 8.44 4.89 -7.09
N GLN A 114 9.25 4.26 -6.23
CA GLN A 114 10.71 4.31 -6.31
C GLN A 114 11.22 3.75 -7.66
N GLN A 115 10.74 2.58 -8.07
CA GLN A 115 11.17 1.92 -9.31
C GLN A 115 10.73 2.65 -10.57
N LEU A 116 9.62 3.38 -10.49
CA LEU A 116 9.02 4.11 -11.60
C LEU A 116 9.30 5.61 -11.53
N ASN A 117 10.17 6.07 -10.62
CA ASN A 117 10.46 7.49 -10.38
C ASN A 117 10.76 8.26 -11.68
N ASP A 118 11.62 7.70 -12.52
CA ASP A 118 12.01 8.28 -13.81
C ASP A 118 10.83 8.42 -14.81
N GLN A 119 9.78 7.62 -14.65
CA GLN A 119 8.58 7.62 -15.51
C GLN A 119 7.45 8.48 -14.94
N LEU A 120 7.35 8.59 -13.61
CA LEU A 120 6.29 9.33 -12.93
C LEU A 120 6.58 10.83 -12.85
N ASN A 121 7.86 11.23 -12.91
CA ASN A 121 8.32 12.63 -12.88
C ASN A 121 7.55 13.48 -11.85
N PHE A 122 7.75 13.17 -10.57
CA PHE A 122 7.08 13.82 -9.43
C PHE A 122 7.42 15.31 -9.22
N ARG A 123 8.08 15.96 -10.20
CA ARG A 123 8.56 17.34 -10.15
C ARG A 123 7.41 18.33 -10.19
N ASP A 124 6.83 18.56 -9.02
CA ASP A 124 5.85 19.60 -8.79
C ASP A 124 6.51 20.69 -7.95
N ALA A 125 6.79 21.84 -8.57
CA ALA A 125 7.62 22.92 -8.00
C ALA A 125 7.00 23.59 -6.75
N ASP A 126 5.75 23.26 -6.44
CA ASP A 126 4.98 23.76 -5.29
C ASP A 126 4.74 22.67 -4.22
N ALA A 127 5.44 21.52 -4.27
CA ALA A 127 5.14 20.36 -3.44
C ALA A 127 5.47 20.55 -1.95
N THR A 128 4.53 20.11 -1.10
CA THR A 128 4.68 19.97 0.37
C THR A 128 5.84 19.06 0.77
N TRP A 129 6.31 18.18 -0.13
CA TRP A 129 7.41 17.23 0.11
C TRP A 129 8.58 17.47 -0.88
N PRO A 130 9.50 18.40 -0.57
CA PRO A 130 10.60 18.79 -1.47
C PRO A 130 11.54 17.63 -1.86
N TRP A 131 11.57 16.56 -1.08
CA TRP A 131 12.39 15.38 -1.35
C TRP A 131 11.81 14.48 -2.45
N LEU A 132 10.55 14.68 -2.87
CA LEU A 132 9.99 13.98 -4.04
C LEU A 132 10.68 14.39 -5.35
N ASP A 133 11.30 15.57 -5.36
CA ASP A 133 12.07 16.09 -6.51
C ASP A 133 13.50 15.52 -6.57
N GLU A 134 13.93 14.80 -5.53
CA GLU A 134 15.27 14.21 -5.50
C GLU A 134 15.43 13.11 -6.55
N LYS A 135 16.67 12.95 -7.03
CA LYS A 135 17.00 11.94 -8.06
C LYS A 135 16.70 10.51 -7.60
N VAL A 136 16.68 10.27 -6.30
CA VAL A 136 16.47 8.94 -5.72
C VAL A 136 15.31 9.03 -4.75
N LEU A 137 14.16 8.50 -5.17
CA LEU A 137 13.01 8.30 -4.30
C LEU A 137 13.23 7.03 -3.47
N SER A 138 12.95 7.09 -2.16
CA SER A 138 13.15 5.99 -1.21
C SER A 138 11.79 5.49 -0.72
N ALA A 139 11.53 4.20 -0.88
CA ALA A 139 10.33 3.57 -0.34
C ALA A 139 10.25 3.72 1.19
N GLY A 140 11.38 3.63 1.90
CA GLY A 140 11.41 3.79 3.35
C GLY A 140 11.05 5.20 3.83
N ASP A 141 11.46 6.24 3.09
CA ASP A 141 11.10 7.62 3.43
C ASP A 141 9.61 7.89 3.17
N ILE A 142 9.07 7.36 2.07
CA ILE A 142 7.62 7.34 1.82
C ILE A 142 6.90 6.65 2.98
N GLU A 143 7.34 5.45 3.36
CA GLU A 143 6.68 4.67 4.40
C GLU A 143 6.66 5.39 5.75
N ASN A 144 7.76 6.02 6.15
CA ASN A 144 7.82 6.78 7.41
C ASN A 144 6.89 7.98 7.41
N VAL A 145 6.86 8.77 6.32
CA VAL A 145 6.01 9.96 6.24
C VAL A 145 4.53 9.56 6.25
N VAL A 146 4.16 8.57 5.44
CA VAL A 146 2.78 8.02 5.43
C VAL A 146 2.42 7.49 6.82
N ALA A 147 3.33 6.78 7.51
CA ALA A 147 3.05 6.26 8.85
C ALA A 147 2.79 7.37 9.86
N ARG A 148 3.59 8.44 9.80
CA ARG A 148 3.43 9.62 10.64
C ARG A 148 2.10 10.31 10.39
N GLU A 149 1.75 10.54 9.13
CA GLU A 149 0.48 11.19 8.75
C GLU A 149 -0.74 10.37 9.18
N LEU A 150 -0.64 9.03 9.15
CA LEU A 150 -1.72 8.15 9.59
C LEU A 150 -1.75 7.91 11.11
N SER A 151 -0.70 8.29 11.85
CA SER A 151 -0.51 7.93 13.26
C SER A 151 -1.61 8.48 14.19
N ASP A 152 -2.14 9.65 13.88
CA ASP A 152 -3.20 10.31 14.66
C ASP A 152 -4.61 10.00 14.12
N LEU A 153 -4.72 9.29 13.00
CA LEU A 153 -5.99 9.00 12.36
C LEU A 153 -6.64 7.71 12.90
N PRO A 154 -7.99 7.63 12.88
CA PRO A 154 -8.69 6.41 13.23
C PRO A 154 -8.30 5.23 12.32
N LEU A 155 -8.06 4.08 12.95
CA LEU A 155 -7.84 2.81 12.24
C LEU A 155 -9.08 2.42 11.43
N PRO A 156 -8.90 1.70 10.31
CA PRO A 156 -9.98 1.27 9.44
C PRO A 156 -10.88 0.20 10.09
N ASP A 157 -12.13 0.13 9.63
CA ASP A 157 -13.14 -0.81 10.15
C ASP A 157 -12.84 -2.26 9.76
N GLU A 158 -12.80 -3.13 10.76
CA GLU A 158 -12.49 -4.57 10.64
C GLU A 158 -13.58 -5.34 9.86
N GLN A 159 -14.82 -4.86 9.79
CA GLN A 159 -15.93 -5.60 9.18
C GLN A 159 -15.73 -5.88 7.69
N ASN A 160 -15.17 -4.91 6.95
CA ASN A 160 -14.89 -5.08 5.52
C ASN A 160 -13.81 -6.15 5.29
N TRP A 161 -12.79 -6.19 6.14
CA TRP A 161 -11.72 -7.18 6.05
C TRP A 161 -12.17 -8.58 6.43
N ASN A 162 -12.93 -8.69 7.52
CA ASN A 162 -13.53 -9.95 7.94
C ASN A 162 -14.40 -10.57 6.83
N ARG A 163 -15.14 -9.73 6.09
CA ARG A 163 -15.92 -10.19 4.94
C ARG A 163 -15.04 -10.75 3.82
N LEU A 164 -13.87 -10.15 3.57
CA LEU A 164 -12.92 -10.59 2.55
C LEU A 164 -12.20 -11.89 2.94
N LEU A 165 -11.84 -12.06 4.22
CA LEU A 165 -11.12 -13.23 4.71
C LEU A 165 -12.01 -14.46 5.01
N LYS A 166 -13.28 -14.25 5.41
CA LYS A 166 -14.20 -15.33 5.83
C LYS A 166 -14.99 -15.97 4.67
N ARG A 167 -14.74 -15.55 3.43
CA ARG A 167 -15.40 -16.10 2.22
C ARG A 167 -14.63 -17.26 1.58
N THR A 168 -13.57 -17.75 2.22
CA THR A 168 -12.80 -18.93 1.80
C THR A 168 -13.56 -20.25 2.01
#